data_AF-A0A3D0MC36-F1
#
_entry.id   AF-A0A3D0MC36-F1
#
_cell.length_a   1.000
_cell.length_b   1.000
_cell.length_c   1.000
_cell.angle_alpha   90.00
_cell.angle_beta   90.00
_cell.angle_gamma   90.00
#
_symmetry.space_group_name_H-M   'P 1'
#
loop_
_entity.id
_entity.type
_entity.pdbx_description
1 polymer ?
#
loop_
_entity_poly.entity_id
_entity_poly.type
_entity_poly.pdbx_seq_one_letter_code
_entity_poly.pdbx_strand_id
1 'polypeptide(L)' 'DELRRAEALSVDYALLSPVAKIAKYPAAAALGWSGFAELAADANVPVYALGGLRREDLDIAQSMGAVGIAGISMYP' A
#
# COMPACT_ATOMS: atom_id res chain seq x y z
N ASP A 1 1.26 12.03 13.36
CA ASP A 1 1.47 11.37 14.68
C ASP A 1 1.10 9.89 14.78
N GLU A 2 0.71 9.19 13.71
CA GLU A 2 0.40 7.73 13.81
C GLU A 2 1.54 6.79 13.36
N LEU A 3 2.51 7.29 12.56
CA LEU A 3 3.59 6.47 12.01
C LEU A 3 4.63 6.03 13.07
N ARG A 4 4.87 6.86 14.11
CA ARG A 4 5.84 6.57 15.18
C ARG A 4 5.37 5.54 16.22
N ARG A 5 4.08 5.19 16.26
CA ARG A 5 3.58 4.15 17.18
C ARG A 5 3.68 2.74 16.60
N ALA A 6 3.97 2.59 15.31
CA ALA A 6 4.09 1.29 14.65
C ALA A 6 5.48 0.65 14.83
N GLU A 7 6.51 1.40 15.23
CA GLU A 7 7.87 0.89 15.43
C GLU A 7 8.04 -0.02 16.66
N ALA A 8 6.97 -0.21 17.46
CA ALA A 8 7.01 -1.04 18.68
C ALA A 8 6.59 -2.51 18.48
N LEU A 9 6.18 -2.90 17.27
CA LEU A 9 5.97 -4.30 16.92
C LEU A 9 7.02 -4.65 15.87
N SER A 10 7.76 -5.73 16.08
CA SER A 10 8.55 -6.36 15.02
C SER A 10 7.60 -6.81 13.91
N VAL A 11 7.23 -5.89 13.01
CA VAL A 11 6.32 -6.18 11.91
C VAL A 11 7.16 -6.81 10.80
N ASP A 12 6.84 -8.05 10.44
CA ASP A 12 7.53 -8.75 9.35
C ASP A 12 7.25 -8.12 7.97
N TYR A 13 6.15 -7.35 7.86
CA TYR A 13 5.77 -6.61 6.65
C TYR A 13 4.77 -5.50 6.99
N ALA A 14 4.68 -4.49 6.11
CA ALA A 14 3.72 -3.40 6.20
C ALA A 14 2.73 -3.41 5.02
N LEU A 15 1.49 -3.00 5.28
CA LEU A 15 0.47 -2.80 4.25
C LEU A 15 0.23 -1.29 4.10
N LEU A 16 0.48 -0.74 2.91
CA LEU A 16 0.16 0.65 2.59
C LEU A 16 -1.16 0.72 1.82
N SER A 17 -2.11 1.50 2.35
CA SER A 17 -3.44 1.65 1.76
C SER A 17 -4.12 2.96 2.14
N PRO A 18 -5.08 3.44 1.33
CA PRO A 18 -5.44 2.95 0.01
C PRO A 18 -4.53 3.53 -1.08
N VAL A 19 -3.98 2.68 -1.95
CA VAL A 19 -3.15 3.14 -3.09
C VAL A 19 -4.01 3.74 -4.20
N ALA A 20 -5.13 3.10 -4.52
CA ALA A 20 -6.10 3.57 -5.51
C ALA A 20 -7.46 3.87 -4.87
N LYS A 21 -8.28 4.66 -5.57
CA LYS A 21 -9.64 5.04 -5.13
C LYS A 21 -10.47 3.78 -4.89
N ILE A 22 -10.94 3.60 -3.65
CA ILE A 22 -11.93 2.57 -3.32
C ILE A 22 -13.28 3.19 -3.02
N ALA A 23 -14.35 2.57 -3.50
CA ALA A 23 -15.73 3.09 -3.40
C ALA A 23 -16.17 3.41 -1.96
N LYS A 24 -15.50 2.82 -0.96
CA LYS A 24 -15.78 2.98 0.46
C LYS A 24 -15.14 4.24 1.09
N TYR A 25 -14.13 4.85 0.45
CA TYR A 25 -13.48 6.06 0.97
C TYR A 25 -13.35 7.13 -0.13
N PRO A 26 -13.60 8.42 0.17
CA PRO A 26 -13.47 9.50 -0.81
C PRO A 26 -12.08 9.52 -1.47
N ALA A 27 -12.03 9.90 -2.75
CA ALA A 27 -10.80 9.94 -3.56
C ALA A 27 -9.66 10.78 -2.93
N ALA A 28 -9.98 11.69 -2.01
CA ALA A 28 -9.03 12.52 -1.29
C ALA A 28 -8.13 11.75 -0.29
N ALA A 29 -8.43 10.47 -0.01
CA ALA A 29 -7.65 9.64 0.92
C ALA A 29 -6.73 8.62 0.22
N ALA A 30 -6.65 8.62 -1.11
CA ALA A 30 -5.76 7.73 -1.83
C ALA A 30 -4.32 8.27 -1.85
N LEU A 31 -3.36 7.43 -1.48
CA LEU A 31 -1.92 7.73 -1.54
C LEU A 31 -1.43 7.99 -2.96
N GLY A 32 -2.03 7.30 -3.94
CA GLY A 32 -1.49 7.22 -5.29
C GLY A 32 -0.15 6.47 -5.32
N TRP A 33 0.34 6.17 -6.53
CA TRP A 33 1.60 5.44 -6.69
C TRP A 33 2.82 6.24 -6.25
N SER A 34 2.83 7.56 -6.48
CA SER A 34 3.94 8.42 -6.06
C SER A 34 4.07 8.49 -4.54
N GLY A 35 2.96 8.72 -3.82
CA GLY A 35 2.97 8.73 -2.35
C GLY A 35 3.24 7.34 -1.75
N PHE A 36 2.81 6.27 -2.42
CA PHE A 36 3.20 4.91 -2.06
C PHE A 36 4.71 4.71 -2.18
N ALA A 37 5.32 5.12 -3.29
CA ALA A 37 6.75 4.92 -3.54
C ALA A 37 7.63 5.65 -2.52
N GLU A 38 7.25 6.88 -2.14
CA GLU A 38 7.96 7.65 -1.10
C GLU A 38 7.92 6.93 0.25
N LEU A 39 6.75 6.44 0.67
CA LEU A 39 6.61 5.71 1.93
C LEU A 39 7.24 4.32 1.90
N ALA A 40 7.22 3.65 0.74
CA ALA A 40 7.86 2.35 0.57
C ALA A 40 9.39 2.47 0.58
N ALA A 41 9.94 3.57 0.06
CA ALA A 41 11.37 3.86 0.12
C ALA A 41 11.86 4.12 1.55
N ASP A 42 11.03 4.75 2.40
CA ASP A 42 11.34 4.99 3.82
C ASP A 42 11.10 3.76 4.72
N ALA A 43 10.44 2.71 4.20
CA ALA A 43 10.13 1.51 4.97
C ALA A 43 11.32 0.53 5.01
N ASN A 44 11.74 0.18 6.22
CA ASN A 44 12.77 -0.86 6.44
C ASN A 44 12.23 -2.30 6.42
N VAL A 45 10.97 -2.48 6.04
CA VAL A 45 10.27 -3.78 6.02
C VAL A 45 9.57 -3.98 4.68
N PRO A 46 9.36 -5.23 4.23
CA PRO A 46 8.58 -5.54 3.03
C PRO A 46 7.22 -4.83 3.01
N VAL A 47 6.96 -4.06 1.96
CA VAL A 47 5.70 -3.30 1.82
C VAL A 47 4.81 -3.93 0.76
N TYR A 48 3.53 -4.12 1.07
CA TYR A 48 2.52 -4.53 0.09
C TYR A 48 1.52 -3.42 -0.16
N ALA A 49 1.16 -3.22 -1.43
CA ALA A 49 0.18 -2.25 -1.86
C ALA A 49 -1.23 -2.82 -1.64
N LEU A 50 -2.11 -2.06 -0.98
CA LEU A 50 -3.49 -2.46 -0.73
C LEU A 50 -4.47 -1.32 -1.02
N GLY A 51 -5.66 -1.69 -1.50
CA GLY A 51 -6.78 -0.77 -1.70
C GLY A 51 -6.95 -0.34 -3.15
N GLY A 52 -7.99 -0.88 -3.80
CA GLY A 52 -8.44 -0.46 -5.14
C GLY A 52 -7.63 -1.05 -6.28
N LEU A 53 -6.77 -2.02 -5.97
CA LEU A 53 -5.87 -2.66 -6.92
C LEU A 53 -6.52 -3.87 -7.58
N ARG A 54 -6.09 -4.15 -8.81
CA ARG A 54 -6.39 -5.35 -9.58
C ARG A 54 -5.12 -6.13 -9.85
N ARG A 55 -5.25 -7.36 -10.35
CA ARG A 55 -4.08 -8.21 -10.63
C ARG A 55 -3.12 -7.55 -11.62
N GLU A 56 -3.64 -6.76 -12.55
CA GLU A 56 -2.86 -6.05 -13.55
C GLU A 56 -1.99 -4.92 -12.96
N ASP A 57 -2.29 -4.48 -11.73
CA ASP A 57 -1.52 -3.43 -11.05
C ASP A 57 -0.26 -3.98 -10.36
N LEU A 58 -0.02 -5.30 -10.39
CA LEU A 58 1.14 -5.92 -9.74
C LEU A 58 2.47 -5.37 -10.29
N ASP A 59 2.58 -5.25 -11.62
CA ASP A 59 3.80 -4.77 -12.26
C ASP A 59 4.10 -3.32 -11.85
N ILE A 60 3.06 -2.48 -11.75
CA ILE A 60 3.19 -1.10 -11.28
C ILE A 60 3.60 -1.09 -9.81
N ALA A 61 2.95 -1.89 -8.96
CA ALA A 61 3.27 -1.97 -7.55
C ALA A 61 4.74 -2.34 -7.31
N GLN A 62 5.25 -3.33 -8.03
CA GLN A 62 6.65 -3.75 -7.95
C GLN A 62 7.60 -2.66 -8.42
N SER A 63 7.28 -1.96 -9.51
CA SER A 63 8.08 -0.81 -9.98
C SER A 63 8.15 0.34 -8.97
N MET A 64 7.16 0.42 -8.08
CA MET A 64 7.03 1.44 -7.04
C MET A 64 7.55 0.98 -5.67
N GLY A 65 8.24 -0.16 -5.60
CA GLY A 65 8.86 -0.66 -4.37
C GLY A 65 7.98 -1.58 -3.52
N ALA A 66 6.81 -1.99 -4.03
CA ALA A 66 6.00 -3.01 -3.36
C ALA A 66 6.59 -4.40 -3.59
N VAL A 67 6.55 -5.24 -2.57
CA VAL A 67 6.82 -6.68 -2.70
C VAL A 67 5.66 -7.39 -3.43
N GLY A 68 4.44 -6.87 -3.27
CA GLY A 68 3.27 -7.34 -4.00
C GLY A 68 2.02 -6.52 -3.72
N ILE A 69 0.87 -7.02 -4.21
CA ILE A 69 -0.44 -6.41 -4.01
C ILE A 69 -1.32 -7.28 -3.14
N ALA A 70 -2.18 -6.65 -2.34
CA ALA A 70 -3.19 -7.30 -1.52
C ALA A 70 -4.57 -6.69 -1.82
N GLY A 71 -5.60 -7.54 -1.86
CA GLY A 71 -6.95 -7.14 -2.24
C GLY A 71 -8.02 -7.85 -1.42
N ILE A 72 -8.92 -7.07 -0.82
CA ILE A 72 -10.05 -7.58 -0.03
C ILE A 72 -11.22 -8.00 -0.93
N SER A 73 -11.43 -7.29 -2.03
CA SER A 73 -12.49 -7.52 -3.02
C SER A 73 -11.93 -7.84 -4.41
N MET A 74 -10.70 -8.33 -4.48
CA MET A 74 -9.98 -8.63 -5.72
C MET A 74 -10.39 -9.98 -6.33
N TYR A 75 -11.02 -10.86 -5.55
CA TYR A 75 -11.56 -12.12 -6.02
C TYR A 75 -13.09 -12.09 -5.90
N PRO A 76 -13.85 -12.43 -6.96
CA PRO A 76 -15.30 -12.57 -6.90
C PRO A 76 -15.73 -13.75 -6.01
#